data_AF-A0A7Z6QLZ7-F1
#
_entry.id   AF-A0A7Z6QLZ7-F1
#
_cell.length_a   1.000
_cell.length_b   1.000
_cell.length_c   1.000
_cell.angle_alpha   90.00
_cell.angle_beta   90.00
_cell.angle_gamma   90.00
#
_symmetry.space_group_name_H-M   'P 1'
#
loop_
_entity.id
_entity.type
_entity.pdbx_description
1 polymer ?
#
loop_
_entity_poly.entity_id
_entity_poly.type
_entity_poly.pdbx_seq_one_letter_code
_entity_poly.pdbx_strand_id
1 'polypeptide(L)'
;MSRPIRNRYNPRERIQLDFDVATCVLTLNQNLQVFREFSVSYDREAFLRTRGEGVRNAVHVHQIIACWLGLYGLGEDGEWKEYCRAFMEKFVDVDTGFAEVALADAVSYSKSLLESLDAARSQLTNGAEKGV
;
A
#
# COMPACT_ATOMS: atom_id res chain seq x y z
N MET A 1 18.91 -11.19 -5.81
CA MET A 1 17.68 -11.84 -5.31
C MET A 1 17.48 -11.45 -3.86
N SER A 2 16.31 -10.92 -3.53
CA SER A 2 15.88 -10.54 -2.17
C SER A 2 15.95 -11.73 -1.21
N ARG A 3 16.33 -11.48 0.05
CA ARG A 3 16.31 -12.50 1.11
C ARG A 3 14.90 -12.60 1.68
N PRO A 4 14.42 -13.80 2.07
CA PRO A 4 13.10 -13.93 2.67
C PRO A 4 12.95 -13.08 3.95
N ILE A 5 11.94 -12.22 3.97
CA ILE A 5 11.61 -11.30 5.06
C ILE A 5 10.56 -11.95 5.96
N ARG A 6 10.67 -11.75 7.28
CA ARG A 6 9.68 -12.22 8.23
C ARG A 6 8.40 -11.39 8.09
N ASN A 7 7.27 -12.06 7.85
CA ASN A 7 5.97 -11.39 7.87
C ASN A 7 5.59 -11.04 9.32
N ARG A 8 5.41 -9.75 9.60
CA ARG A 8 5.01 -9.23 10.93
C ARG A 8 3.59 -9.61 11.31
N TYR A 9 2.70 -9.75 10.33
CA TYR A 9 1.27 -9.99 10.50
C TYR A 9 0.92 -11.49 10.45
N ASN A 10 1.79 -12.32 9.86
CA ASN A 10 1.73 -13.78 9.94
C ASN A 10 3.13 -14.39 10.14
N PRO A 11 3.57 -14.63 11.38
CA PRO A 11 4.95 -15.07 11.67
C PRO A 11 5.38 -16.40 11.04
N ARG A 12 4.41 -17.21 10.60
CA ARG A 12 4.64 -18.50 9.92
C ARG A 12 5.00 -18.33 8.44
N GLU A 13 4.70 -17.17 7.87
CA GLU A 13 4.99 -16.85 6.47
C GLU A 13 6.34 -16.13 6.35
N ARG A 14 6.95 -16.27 5.18
CA ARG A 14 8.09 -15.48 4.74
C ARG A 14 7.75 -14.82 3.42
N ILE A 15 8.01 -13.53 3.32
CA ILE A 15 7.75 -12.74 2.12
C ILE A 15 9.04 -12.66 1.35
N GLN A 16 8.97 -12.87 0.05
CA GLN A 16 10.06 -12.60 -0.86
C GLN A 16 9.52 -11.64 -1.92
N LEU A 17 10.20 -10.51 -2.10
CA LEU A 17 9.89 -9.60 -3.20
C LEU A 17 10.64 -10.10 -4.44
N ASP A 18 9.89 -10.36 -5.50
CA ASP A 18 10.38 -10.91 -6.76
C ASP A 18 10.75 -9.83 -7.79
N PHE A 19 10.79 -8.57 -7.36
CA PHE A 19 11.13 -7.40 -8.16
C PHE A 19 12.29 -6.60 -7.57
N ASP A 20 12.87 -5.72 -8.38
CA ASP A 20 13.89 -4.77 -7.92
C ASP A 20 13.25 -3.63 -7.12
N VAL A 21 13.51 -3.64 -5.81
CA VAL A 21 13.02 -2.65 -4.86
C VAL A 21 13.53 -1.25 -5.16
N ALA A 22 14.79 -1.09 -5.57
CA ALA A 22 15.34 0.23 -5.85
C ALA A 22 14.64 0.87 -7.05
N THR A 23 14.43 0.09 -8.11
CA THR A 23 13.66 0.51 -9.29
C THR A 23 12.20 0.81 -8.94
N CYS A 24 11.60 -0.01 -8.07
CA CYS A 24 10.23 0.22 -7.59
C CYS A 24 10.13 1.55 -6.82
N VAL A 25 10.99 1.78 -5.82
CA VAL A 25 11.01 3.02 -5.02
C VAL A 25 11.24 4.24 -5.90
N LEU A 26 12.17 4.17 -6.86
CA LEU A 26 12.39 5.24 -7.82
C LEU A 26 11.12 5.55 -8.62
N THR A 27 10.43 4.51 -9.10
CA THR A 27 9.19 4.65 -9.86
C THR A 27 8.09 5.29 -9.01
N LEU A 28 7.95 4.89 -7.75
CA LEU A 28 7.00 5.49 -6.80
C LEU A 28 7.35 6.97 -6.57
N ASN A 29 8.61 7.28 -6.30
CA ASN A 29 9.04 8.66 -6.08
C ASN A 29 8.74 9.57 -7.29
N GLN A 30 9.00 9.07 -8.51
CA GLN A 30 8.69 9.79 -9.75
C GLN A 30 7.17 10.01 -9.97
N ASN A 31 6.33 9.18 -9.38
CA ASN A 31 4.86 9.24 -9.52
C ASN A 31 4.15 9.85 -8.30
N LEU A 32 4.89 10.38 -7.30
CA LEU A 32 4.29 11.03 -6.12
C LEU A 32 3.32 12.15 -6.50
N GLN A 33 3.67 12.98 -7.48
CA GLN A 33 2.78 14.06 -7.92
C GLN A 33 1.51 13.53 -8.59
N VAL A 34 1.61 12.44 -9.35
CA VAL A 34 0.43 11.80 -9.95
C VAL A 34 -0.45 11.20 -8.86
N PHE A 35 0.15 10.64 -7.80
CA PHE A 35 -0.59 10.18 -6.64
C PHE A 35 -1.28 11.33 -5.89
N ARG A 36 -0.65 12.51 -5.79
CA ARG A 36 -1.31 13.72 -5.27
C ARG A 36 -2.55 14.06 -6.08
N GLU A 37 -2.42 14.17 -7.40
CA GLU A 37 -3.54 14.46 -8.30
C GLU A 37 -4.67 13.42 -8.15
N PHE A 38 -4.32 12.14 -8.05
CA PHE A 38 -5.28 11.07 -7.79
C PHE A 38 -6.01 11.24 -6.45
N SER A 39 -5.28 11.61 -5.38
CA SER A 39 -5.84 11.73 -4.03
C SER A 39 -6.95 12.78 -3.92
N VAL A 40 -6.82 13.88 -4.68
CA VAL A 40 -7.79 14.98 -4.74
C VAL A 40 -8.77 14.86 -5.90
N SER A 41 -8.61 13.88 -6.79
CA SER A 41 -9.51 13.69 -7.92
C SER A 41 -10.90 13.28 -7.45
N TYR A 42 -11.93 13.97 -7.96
CA TYR A 42 -13.33 13.61 -7.75
C TYR A 42 -13.71 12.33 -8.50
N ASP A 43 -13.13 12.13 -9.69
CA ASP A 43 -13.33 10.92 -10.50
C ASP A 43 -12.02 10.14 -10.63
N ARG A 44 -11.79 9.28 -9.63
CA ARG A 44 -10.58 8.45 -9.54
C ARG A 44 -10.54 7.36 -10.61
N GLU A 45 -11.68 6.85 -11.05
CA GLU A 45 -11.73 5.84 -12.11
C GLU A 45 -11.34 6.44 -13.45
N ALA A 46 -11.95 7.56 -13.85
CA ALA A 46 -11.59 8.25 -15.09
C ALA A 46 -10.14 8.70 -15.06
N PHE A 47 -9.66 9.19 -13.92
CA PHE A 47 -8.26 9.53 -13.72
C PHE A 47 -7.35 8.34 -14.07
N LEU A 48 -7.60 7.15 -13.53
CA LEU A 48 -6.78 5.97 -13.80
C LEU A 48 -6.91 5.46 -15.24
N ARG A 49 -8.11 5.50 -15.84
CA ARG A 49 -8.34 5.03 -17.22
C ARG A 49 -7.50 5.77 -18.26
N THR A 50 -7.19 7.05 -18.01
CA THR A 50 -6.38 7.88 -18.91
C THR A 50 -4.86 7.73 -18.72
N ARG A 51 -4.41 6.93 -17.76
CA ARG A 51 -2.98 6.72 -17.46
C ARG A 51 -2.50 5.38 -18.00
N GLY A 52 -1.21 5.32 -18.34
CA GLY A 52 -0.52 4.08 -18.67
C GLY A 52 -0.46 3.11 -17.48
N GLU A 53 -0.26 1.82 -17.77
CA GLU A 53 -0.24 0.76 -16.75
C GLU A 53 0.76 1.01 -15.62
N GLY A 54 2.00 1.42 -15.94
CA GLY A 54 3.03 1.69 -14.94
C GLY A 54 2.62 2.76 -13.91
N VAL A 55 1.94 3.82 -14.38
CA VAL A 55 1.43 4.89 -13.50
C VAL A 55 0.30 4.37 -12.62
N ARG A 56 -0.62 3.57 -13.18
CA ARG A 56 -1.70 2.97 -12.38
C ARG A 56 -1.14 2.07 -11.28
N ASN A 57 -0.14 1.24 -11.60
CA ASN A 57 0.51 0.36 -10.64
C ASN A 57 1.22 1.16 -9.54
N ALA A 58 1.93 2.24 -9.88
CA ALA A 58 2.56 3.12 -8.90
C ALA A 58 1.52 3.74 -7.95
N VAL A 59 0.39 4.24 -8.47
CA VAL A 59 -0.72 4.76 -7.66
C VAL A 59 -1.26 3.69 -6.71
N HIS A 60 -1.45 2.46 -7.18
CA HIS A 60 -1.94 1.36 -6.32
C HIS A 60 -0.98 1.05 -5.17
N VAL A 61 0.32 1.03 -5.45
CA VAL A 61 1.33 0.81 -4.40
C VAL A 61 1.36 1.97 -3.41
N HIS A 62 1.21 3.22 -3.88
CA HIS A 62 1.06 4.35 -2.97
C HIS A 62 -0.17 4.24 -2.07
N GLN A 63 -1.30 3.74 -2.57
CA GLN A 63 -2.50 3.48 -1.77
C GLN A 63 -2.25 2.39 -0.71
N ILE A 64 -1.53 1.31 -1.05
CA ILE A 64 -1.13 0.26 -0.11
C ILE A 64 -0.27 0.86 1.01
N ILE A 65 0.73 1.66 0.66
CA ILE A 65 1.61 2.34 1.63
C ILE A 65 0.80 3.29 2.51
N ALA A 66 -0.09 4.09 1.94
CA ALA A 66 -0.92 5.03 2.70
C ALA A 66 -1.83 4.30 3.69
N CYS A 67 -2.46 3.20 3.26
CA CYS A 67 -3.27 2.34 4.12
C CYS A 67 -2.45 1.76 5.28
N TRP A 68 -1.24 1.27 5.01
CA TRP A 68 -0.33 0.78 6.04
C TRP A 68 0.09 1.86 7.04
N LEU A 69 0.27 3.09 6.57
CA LEU A 69 0.57 4.26 7.42
C LEU A 69 -0.66 4.78 8.17
N GLY A 70 -1.87 4.30 7.85
CA GLY A 70 -3.12 4.78 8.45
C GLY A 70 -3.53 6.18 7.99
N LEU A 71 -3.11 6.61 6.80
CA LEU A 71 -3.38 7.92 6.22
C LEU A 71 -4.51 7.80 5.18
N TYR A 72 -5.68 8.34 5.51
CA TYR A 72 -6.93 8.17 4.72
C TYR A 72 -7.47 9.48 4.14
N GLY A 73 -7.17 10.60 4.78
CA GLY A 73 -7.47 11.97 4.36
C GLY A 73 -6.39 12.56 3.45
N LEU A 74 -5.79 11.78 2.55
CA LEU A 74 -4.72 12.25 1.65
C LEU A 74 -5.12 13.41 0.73
N GLY A 75 -6.41 13.76 0.63
CA GLY A 75 -6.85 14.99 -0.02
C GLY A 75 -6.44 16.25 0.75
N GLU A 76 -6.33 16.16 2.07
CA GLU A 76 -5.94 17.25 2.96
C GLU A 76 -4.43 17.50 2.92
N ASP A 77 -4.02 18.77 2.91
CA ASP A 77 -2.61 19.15 2.84
C ASP A 77 -1.80 18.65 4.05
N GLY A 78 -2.42 18.54 5.22
CA GLY A 78 -1.78 18.05 6.44
C GLY A 78 -1.38 16.59 6.32
N GLU A 79 -2.35 15.72 6.02
CA GLU A 79 -2.08 14.29 5.80
C GLU A 79 -1.20 14.05 4.57
N TRP A 80 -1.31 14.85 3.52
CA TRP A 80 -0.42 14.75 2.36
C TRP A 80 1.04 15.02 2.74
N LYS A 81 1.31 16.07 3.52
CA LYS A 81 2.67 16.36 3.99
C LYS A 81 3.21 15.23 4.86
N GLU A 82 2.38 14.68 5.75
CA GLU A 82 2.75 13.55 6.59
C GLU A 82 3.05 12.30 5.75
N TYR A 83 2.25 12.04 4.71
CA TYR A 83 2.51 10.99 3.74
C TYR A 83 3.87 11.15 3.05
N CYS A 84 4.15 12.34 2.50
CA CYS A 84 5.43 12.62 1.85
C CYS A 84 6.60 12.43 2.83
N ARG A 85 6.48 12.95 4.06
CA ARG A 85 7.51 12.81 5.10
C ARG A 85 7.78 11.32 5.40
N ALA A 86 6.73 10.56 5.70
CA ALA A 86 6.84 9.15 6.00
C ALA A 86 7.36 8.31 4.81
N PHE A 87 6.95 8.66 3.59
CA PHE A 87 7.44 8.00 2.38
C PHE A 87 8.94 8.22 2.18
N MET A 88 9.41 9.47 2.33
CA MET A 88 10.84 9.78 2.23
C MET A 88 11.65 9.04 3.29
N GLU A 89 11.24 9.14 4.56
CA GLU A 89 11.94 8.52 5.70
C GLU A 89 11.97 6.99 5.68
N LYS A 90 11.03 6.33 5.00
CA LYS A 90 10.92 4.86 5.00
C LYS A 90 11.38 4.20 3.72
N PHE A 91 11.46 4.93 2.61
CA PHE A 91 11.75 4.36 1.31
C PHE A 91 12.87 5.07 0.56
N VAL A 92 12.96 6.40 0.61
CA VAL A 92 13.89 7.18 -0.24
C VAL A 92 15.19 7.50 0.47
N ASP A 93 15.12 7.99 1.71
CA ASP A 93 16.27 8.45 2.49
C ASP A 93 16.89 7.32 3.34
N VAL A 94 16.73 6.07 2.90
CA VAL A 94 17.19 4.87 3.61
C VAL A 94 17.92 3.92 2.68
N ASP A 95 18.69 2.99 3.25
CA ASP A 95 19.25 1.87 2.50
C ASP A 95 18.13 0.99 1.91
N THR A 96 18.37 0.46 0.70
CA THR A 96 17.42 -0.37 -0.03
C THR A 96 16.90 -1.55 0.80
N GLY A 97 17.70 -2.13 1.69
CA GLY A 97 17.26 -3.22 2.56
C GLY A 97 16.18 -2.80 3.56
N PHE A 98 16.18 -1.55 4.04
CA PHE A 98 15.10 -1.03 4.89
C PHE A 98 13.85 -0.73 4.08
N ALA A 99 14.01 -0.15 2.89
CA ALA A 99 12.89 0.09 1.96
C ALA A 99 12.20 -1.22 1.56
N GLU A 100 12.98 -2.28 1.37
CA GLU A 100 12.51 -3.63 1.06
C GLU A 100 11.64 -4.19 2.20
N VAL A 101 12.09 -4.08 3.45
CA VAL A 101 11.32 -4.51 4.62
C VAL A 101 10.03 -3.67 4.77
N ALA A 102 10.12 -2.36 4.56
CA ALA A 102 8.95 -1.47 4.65
C ALA A 102 7.89 -1.79 3.58
N LEU A 103 8.31 -2.11 2.34
CA LEU A 103 7.39 -2.53 1.28
C LEU A 103 6.73 -3.86 1.61
N ALA A 104 7.51 -4.83 2.11
CA ALA A 104 6.99 -6.13 2.52
C ALA A 104 5.99 -6.00 3.68
N ASP A 105 6.26 -5.13 4.66
CA ASP A 105 5.32 -4.85 5.75
C ASP A 105 4.03 -4.22 5.24
N ALA A 106 4.10 -3.24 4.33
CA ALA A 106 2.91 -2.60 3.76
C ALA A 106 2.02 -3.59 3.00
N VAL A 107 2.62 -4.44 2.16
CA VAL A 107 1.89 -5.49 1.42
C VAL A 107 1.26 -6.50 2.39
N SER A 108 2.00 -6.91 3.41
CA SER A 108 1.54 -7.92 4.37
C SER A 108 0.42 -7.41 5.26
N TYR A 109 0.48 -6.12 5.63
CA TYR A 109 -0.60 -5.45 6.32
C TYR A 109 -1.89 -5.49 5.51
N SER A 110 -1.84 -5.10 4.22
CA SER A 110 -3.02 -5.12 3.36
C SER A 110 -3.60 -6.53 3.18
N LYS A 111 -2.75 -7.56 3.04
CA LYS A 111 -3.22 -8.96 3.02
C LYS A 111 -3.92 -9.36 4.31
N SER A 112 -3.30 -9.07 5.46
CA SER A 112 -3.86 -9.39 6.78
C SER A 112 -5.17 -8.65 7.04
N LEU A 113 -5.30 -7.41 6.56
CA LEU A 113 -6.53 -6.64 6.63
C LEU A 113 -7.64 -7.29 5.79
N LEU A 114 -7.34 -7.71 4.57
CA LEU A 114 -8.30 -8.41 3.70
C LEU A 114 -8.78 -9.73 4.34
N GLU A 115 -7.86 -10.54 4.87
CA GLU A 115 -8.20 -11.79 5.57
C GLU A 115 -9.12 -11.52 6.78
N SER A 116 -8.85 -10.44 7.52
CA SER A 116 -9.67 -10.05 8.67
C SER A 116 -11.08 -9.58 8.25
N LEU A 117 -11.17 -8.82 7.15
CA LEU A 117 -12.46 -8.37 6.59
C LEU A 117 -13.28 -9.54 6.05
N ASP A 118 -12.64 -10.50 5.38
CA ASP A 118 -13.30 -11.70 4.90
C ASP A 118 -13.82 -12.56 6.05
N ALA A 119 -13.03 -12.75 7.11
CA ALA A 119 -13.46 -13.44 8.31
C ALA A 119 -14.66 -12.74 8.98
N ALA A 120 -14.61 -11.41 9.10
CA ALA A 120 -15.72 -10.62 9.65
C ALA A 120 -16.98 -10.74 8.78
N ARG A 121 -16.84 -10.67 7.45
CA ARG A 121 -17.95 -10.85 6.50
C ARG A 121 -18.60 -12.23 6.67
N SER A 122 -17.80 -13.29 6.74
CA SER A 122 -18.32 -14.65 6.95
C SER A 122 -19.07 -14.79 8.28
N GLN A 123 -18.63 -14.12 9.34
CA GLN A 123 -19.36 -14.12 10.62
C GLN A 123 -20.71 -13.40 10.51
N LEU A 124 -20.76 -12.28 9.80
CA LEU A 124 -22.00 -11.53 9.57
C LEU A 124 -23.00 -12.30 8.72
N THR A 125 -22.55 -12.99 7.67
CA THR A 125 -23.43 -13.81 6.81
C THR A 125 -23.90 -15.08 7.51
N ASN A 126 -23.02 -15.77 8.24
CA ASN A 126 -23.38 -17.00 8.96
C ASN A 126 -24.23 -16.73 10.21
N GLY A 127 -24.17 -15.52 10.77
CA GLY A 127 -25.06 -15.07 11.84
C GLY A 127 -26.51 -14.84 11.37
N ALA A 128 -26.70 -14.46 10.10
CA ALA A 128 -28.03 -14.25 9.51
C ALA A 128 -28.79 -15.56 9.26
N GLU A 129 -28.09 -16.69 9.06
CA GLU A 129 -28.71 -17.99 8.77
C GLU A 129 -29.15 -18.77 10.03
N LYS A 130 -28.76 -18.35 11.23
CA LYS A 130 -29.11 -19.03 12.50
C LYS A 130 -30.26 -18.39 13.28
N GLY A 131 -31.02 -17.50 12.63
CA GLY A 131 -32.10 -16.71 13.24
C GLY A 131 -33.50 -16.96 12.65
N VAL A 132 -33.80 -18.19 12.22
CA VAL A 132 -35.17 -18.65 11.86
C VAL A 132 -35.47 -19.96 12.56
#